data_AF-A0A1R3IJ53-F1
#
_entry.id   AF-A0A1R3IJ53-F1
#
_cell.length_a   1.000
_cell.length_b   1.000
_cell.length_c   1.000
_cell.angle_alpha   90.00
_cell.angle_beta   90.00
_cell.angle_gamma   90.00
#
_symmetry.space_group_name_H-M   'P 1'
#
loop_
_entity.id
_entity.type
_entity.pdbx_description
1 polymer ?
#
loop_
_entity_poly.entity_id
_entity_poly.type
_entity_poly.pdbx_seq_one_letter_code
_entity_poly.pdbx_strand_id
1 'polypeptide(L)' 'KKQNTVTREKEEIELIARGRHDPCVVPRAVVMVEAMVALVLMDQLMAQHAQCNLFPINPELQEPLSINFPNLEPANF' A
#
# COMPACT_ATOMS: atom_id res chain seq x y z
N LYS A 1 -21.15 -20.00 0.18
CA LYS A 1 -21.47 -20.90 -0.95
C LYS A 1 -20.51 -22.09 -0.88
N LYS A 2 -20.99 -23.31 -1.14
CA LYS A 2 -20.12 -24.50 -1.22
C LYS A 2 -19.27 -24.39 -2.48
N GLN A 3 -17.99 -24.69 -2.39
CA GLN A 3 -17.02 -24.67 -3.49
C GLN A 3 -16.34 -26.03 -3.55
N ASN A 4 -16.37 -26.71 -4.69
CA ASN A 4 -15.68 -27.99 -4.84
C ASN A 4 -14.19 -27.70 -5.07
N THR A 5 -13.34 -28.41 -4.34
CA THR A 5 -11.89 -28.29 -4.45
C THR A 5 -11.24 -29.64 -4.13
N VAL A 6 -9.91 -29.68 -4.12
CA VAL A 6 -9.14 -30.88 -3.77
C VAL A 6 -8.18 -30.60 -2.62
N THR A 7 -7.89 -31.64 -1.84
CA THR A 7 -6.83 -31.61 -0.82
C THR A 7 -5.44 -31.68 -1.48
N ARG A 8 -4.37 -31.53 -0.68
CA ARG A 8 -3.00 -31.67 -1.19
C ARG A 8 -2.70 -33.10 -1.65
N GLU A 9 -3.42 -34.06 -1.10
CA GLU A 9 -3.40 -35.49 -1.41
C GLU A 9 -4.25 -35.84 -2.65
N LYS A 10 -4.86 -34.83 -3.30
CA LYS A 10 -5.74 -34.94 -4.49
C LYS A 10 -7.08 -35.62 -4.24
N GLU A 11 -7.55 -35.63 -2.99
CA GLU A 11 -8.89 -36.12 -2.66
C GLU A 11 -9.92 -35.00 -2.84
N GLU A 12 -11.11 -35.34 -3.35
CA GLU A 12 -12.19 -34.38 -3.58
C GLU A 12 -12.84 -33.93 -2.26
N ILE A 13 -13.01 -32.62 -2.08
CA ILE A 13 -13.61 -32.04 -0.88
C ILE A 13 -14.46 -30.80 -1.18
N GLU A 14 -15.57 -30.63 -0.46
CA GLU A 14 -16.35 -29.39 -0.49
C GLU A 14 -15.83 -28.37 0.53
N LEU A 15 -15.39 -27.21 0.05
CA LEU A 15 -14.97 -26.08 0.87
C LEU A 15 -16.13 -25.11 1.12
N ILE A 16 -16.39 -24.82 2.40
CA ILE A 16 -17.35 -23.82 2.85
C ILE A 16 -16.58 -22.68 3.51
N ALA A 17 -16.43 -21.57 2.80
CA ALA A 17 -15.85 -20.35 3.37
C ALA A 17 -16.80 -19.80 4.45
N ARG A 18 -16.33 -19.77 5.71
CA ARG A 18 -17.01 -19.17 6.85
C ARG A 18 -16.46 -17.76 7.10
N GLY A 19 -17.31 -16.82 7.50
CA GLY A 19 -16.92 -15.45 7.86
C GLY A 19 -17.21 -14.39 6.80
N ARG A 20 -16.81 -13.14 7.07
CA ARG A 20 -16.97 -12.02 6.14
C ARG A 20 -15.90 -12.10 5.06
N HIS A 21 -16.34 -12.29 3.82
CA HIS A 21 -15.49 -12.12 2.64
C HIS A 21 -15.84 -10.79 1.98
N ASP A 22 -14.84 -10.15 1.39
CA ASP A 22 -15.06 -8.91 0.66
C ASP A 22 -15.80 -9.24 -0.65
N PRO A 23 -17.03 -8.74 -0.88
CA PRO A 23 -17.76 -9.05 -2.10
C PRO A 23 -17.10 -8.45 -3.34
N CYS A 24 -16.27 -7.41 -3.16
CA CYS A 24 -15.50 -6.80 -4.23
C CYS A 24 -14.18 -6.25 -3.69
N VAL A 25 -13.07 -6.90 -4.05
CA VAL A 25 -11.72 -6.47 -3.62
C VAL A 25 -11.20 -5.25 -4.39
N VAL A 26 -11.83 -4.89 -5.52
CA VAL A 26 -11.33 -3.89 -6.48
C VAL A 26 -11.21 -2.48 -5.88
N PRO A 27 -12.20 -1.93 -5.14
CA PRO A 27 -12.08 -0.58 -4.59
C PRO A 27 -10.91 -0.43 -3.61
N ARG A 28 -10.59 -1.49 -2.86
CA ARG A 28 -9.42 -1.51 -1.96
C ARG A 28 -8.11 -1.59 -2.74
N ALA A 29 -8.09 -2.30 -3.86
CA ALA A 29 -6.89 -2.48 -4.67
C ALA A 29 -6.38 -1.16 -5.28
N VAL A 30 -7.26 -0.22 -5.63
CA VAL A 30 -6.88 1.06 -6.28
C VAL A 30 -5.90 1.84 -5.41
N VAL A 31 -6.25 2.10 -4.15
CA VAL A 31 -5.40 2.86 -3.22
C VAL A 31 -4.06 2.16 -2.97
N MET A 32 -4.07 0.81 -2.93
CA MET A 32 -2.84 0.03 -2.79
C MET A 32 -1.91 0.21 -3.99
N VAL A 33 -2.46 0.20 -5.21
CA VAL A 33 -1.66 0.38 -6.43
C VAL A 33 -1.11 1.80 -6.52
N GLU A 34 -1.91 2.82 -6.21
CA GLU A 34 -1.45 4.22 -6.22
C GLU A 34 -0.27 4.43 -5.27
N ALA A 35 -0.35 3.89 -4.04
CA ALA A 35 0.75 3.95 -3.09
C ALA A 35 2.01 3.22 -3.59
N MET A 36 1.84 2.03 -4.19
CA MET A 36 2.97 1.27 -4.72
C MET A 36 3.64 1.98 -5.90
N VAL A 37 2.88 2.62 -6.77
CA VAL A 37 3.44 3.42 -7.87
C VAL A 37 4.28 4.58 -7.33
N ALA A 38 3.81 5.29 -6.30
CA ALA A 38 4.58 6.37 -5.69
C ALA A 38 5.92 5.87 -5.10
N LEU A 39 5.90 4.71 -4.42
CA LEU A 39 7.11 4.09 -3.88
C LEU A 39 8.10 3.67 -4.98
N VAL A 40 7.61 3.05 -6.06
CA VAL A 40 8.46 2.64 -7.19
C VAL A 40 9.07 3.85 -7.87
N LEU A 41 8.31 4.93 -8.09
CA LEU A 41 8.83 6.15 -8.69
C LEU A 41 9.90 6.81 -7.81
N MET A 42 9.69 6.85 -6.49
CA MET A 42 10.71 7.34 -5.55
C MET A 42 11.99 6.50 -5.60
N ASP A 43 11.86 5.18 -5.58
CA ASP A 43 13.01 4.27 -5.65
C ASP A 43 13.83 4.48 -6.93
N GLN A 44 13.16 4.55 -8.09
CA GLN A 44 13.83 4.78 -9.35
C GLN A 44 14.47 6.17 -9.44
N LEU A 45 13.82 7.19 -8.89
CA LEU A 45 14.38 8.54 -8.80
C LEU A 45 15.66 8.55 -7.94
N MET A 46 15.63 7.90 -6.77
CA MET A 46 16.78 7.80 -5.88
C MET A 46 17.95 7.04 -6.54
N ALA A 47 17.66 5.93 -7.22
CA ALA A 47 18.66 5.14 -7.94
C ALA A 47 19.31 5.95 -9.08
N GLN A 48 18.51 6.68 -9.86
CA GLN A 48 19.01 7.55 -10.92
C GLN A 48 19.83 8.73 -10.37
N HIS A 49 19.40 9.34 -9.27
CA HIS A 49 20.14 10.42 -8.61
C HIS A 49 21.52 9.94 -8.15
N ALA A 50 21.59 8.78 -7.50
CA ALA A 50 22.86 8.19 -7.03
C ALA A 50 23.85 7.87 -8.17
N GLN A 51 23.36 7.52 -9.36
CA GLN A 51 24.20 7.11 -10.50
C GLN A 51 24.59 8.27 -11.42
N CYS A 52 23.63 9.12 -11.77
CA CYS A 52 23.77 10.07 -12.88
C CYS A 52 23.65 11.54 -12.45
N ASN A 53 23.28 11.82 -11.19
CA ASN A 53 23.01 13.16 -10.66
C ASN A 53 22.12 14.02 -11.60
N LEU A 54 21.21 13.36 -12.33
CA LEU A 54 20.52 13.91 -13.51
C LEU A 54 19.57 15.06 -13.14
N PHE A 55 19.03 15.02 -11.93
CA PHE A 55 18.18 16.07 -11.38
C PHE A 55 18.90 16.74 -10.21
N PRO A 56 19.04 18.07 -10.21
CA PRO A 56 19.45 18.78 -9.01
C PRO A 56 18.39 18.53 -7.94
N ILE A 57 18.83 18.17 -6.74
CA ILE A 57 17.94 18.11 -5.58
C ILE A 57 17.32 19.49 -5.42
N ASN A 58 15.98 19.58 -5.38
CA ASN A 58 15.33 20.81 -4.96
C ASN A 58 15.37 20.86 -3.42
N PRO A 59 16.20 21.71 -2.81
CA PRO A 59 16.32 21.79 -1.36
C PRO A 59 15.00 22.18 -0.67
N GLU A 60 14.09 22.86 -1.37
CA GLU A 60 12.77 23.23 -0.83
C GLU A 60 11.87 22.02 -0.53
N LEU A 61 12.10 20.88 -1.19
CA LEU A 61 11.39 19.62 -0.94
C LEU A 61 12.07 18.75 0.12
N GLN A 62 13.32 19.07 0.47
CA GLN A 62 14.07 18.43 1.56
C GLN A 62 13.88 19.14 2.89
N GLU A 63 13.40 20.37 2.89
CA GLU A 63 13.02 21.01 4.15
C GLU A 63 11.91 20.19 4.81
N PRO A 64 12.05 19.90 6.11
CA PRO A 64 10.97 19.22 6.83
C PRO A 64 9.73 20.07 6.64
N LEU A 65 8.69 19.47 6.01
CA LEU A 65 7.39 20.12 5.88
C LEU A 65 7.05 20.68 7.26
N SER A 66 6.98 22.00 7.37
CA SER A 66 6.46 22.71 8.54
C SER A 66 4.95 22.48 8.54
N ILE A 67 4.55 21.22 8.71
CA ILE A 67 3.20 20.84 9.03
C ILE A 67 2.98 21.49 10.39
N ASN A 68 2.26 22.61 10.39
CA ASN A 68 1.56 23.08 11.57
C ASN A 68 0.61 21.95 11.95
N PHE A 69 1.09 20.98 12.71
CA PHE A 69 0.22 20.10 13.47
C PHE A 69 -0.59 21.07 14.34
N PRO A 70 -1.92 21.20 14.14
CA PRO A 70 -2.71 21.90 15.12
C PRO A 70 -2.41 21.21 16.45
N ASN A 71 -2.01 21.98 17.46
CA ASN A 71 -1.78 21.45 18.80
C ASN A 71 -2.97 20.56 19.14
N LEU A 72 -2.74 19.25 19.23
CA LEU A 72 -3.73 18.34 19.76
C LEU A 72 -3.83 18.69 21.24
N GLU A 73 -4.78 19.57 21.55
CA GLU A 73 -5.26 19.78 22.92
C GLU A 73 -5.48 18.40 23.54
N PRO A 74 -4.87 18.09 24.69
CA PRO A 74 -5.09 16.80 25.32
C PRO A 74 -6.59 16.68 25.59
N ALA A 75 -7.21 15.60 25.11
CA ALA A 75 -8.60 15.32 25.41
C ALA A 75 -8.73 15.21 26.94
N ASN A 76 -9.34 16.23 27.55
CA ASN A 76 -9.62 16.28 28.98
C ASN A 76 -10.50 15.07 29.33
N PHE A 77 -9.92 14.09 30.00
CA PHE A 77 -10.62 13.02 30.73
C PHE A 77 -10.78 13.44 32.18
#